data_AF-A0A202DDD6-F1
#
_entry.id   AF-A0A202DDD6-F1
#
_cell.length_a   1.000
_cell.length_b   1.000
_cell.length_c   1.000
_cell.angle_alpha   90.00
_cell.angle_beta   90.00
_cell.angle_gamma   90.00
#
_symmetry.space_group_name_H-M   'P 1'
#
loop_
_entity.id
_entity.type
_entity.pdbx_description
1 polymer ?
#
loop_
_entity_poly.entity_id
_entity_poly.type
_entity_poly.pdbx_seq_one_letter_code
_entity_poly.pdbx_strand_id
1 'polypeptide(L)'
;MPNELQRFVSEQEWTFAKTYAETWPHEYLVKERVDETLFVAMVQHIRDHGYQGSFYSKPITYFDEDGFVYWTMGAPVEETTIINRCPKEDSYEYKRDNGLLPEDK
;
A
#
# COMPACT_ATOMS: atom_id res chain seq x y z
N MET A 1 13.34 -4.35 3.30
CA MET A 1 13.40 -3.67 1.97
C MET A 1 14.83 -3.16 1.70
N PRO A 2 15.33 -3.10 0.44
CA PRO A 2 16.61 -2.44 0.12
C PRO A 2 16.66 -0.98 0.55
N ASN A 3 17.84 -0.50 1.00
CA ASN A 3 18.02 0.87 1.53
C ASN A 3 17.57 1.98 0.57
N GLU A 4 17.78 1.79 -0.74
CA GLU A 4 17.36 2.77 -1.75
C GLU A 4 15.83 2.89 -1.83
N LEU A 5 15.12 1.77 -1.78
CA LEU A 5 13.65 1.75 -1.74
C LEU A 5 13.11 2.28 -0.41
N GLN A 6 13.79 1.99 0.71
CA GLN A 6 13.45 2.57 2.01
C GLN A 6 13.54 4.10 1.99
N ARG A 7 14.64 4.64 1.47
CA ARG A 7 14.80 6.09 1.32
C ARG A 7 13.76 6.67 0.40
N PHE A 8 13.55 6.05 -0.77
CA PHE A 8 12.54 6.44 -1.74
C PHE A 8 11.17 6.64 -1.06
N VAL A 9 10.62 5.62 -0.40
CA VAL A 9 9.28 5.71 0.21
C VAL A 9 9.21 6.69 1.39
N SER A 10 10.31 6.89 2.12
CA SER A 10 10.37 7.82 3.26
C SER A 10 10.48 9.29 2.85
N GLU A 11 11.11 9.57 1.71
CA GLU A 11 11.39 10.93 1.22
C GLU A 11 10.29 11.47 0.29
N GLN A 12 9.36 10.61 -0.17
CA GLN A 12 8.26 11.05 -1.03
C GLN A 12 7.15 11.80 -0.27
N GLU A 13 6.50 12.74 -0.95
CA GLU A 13 5.23 13.31 -0.50
C GLU A 13 4.05 12.41 -0.89
N TRP A 14 3.42 11.81 0.12
CA TRP A 14 2.28 10.94 -0.08
C TRP A 14 0.97 11.73 -0.14
N THR A 15 0.07 11.32 -1.03
CA THR A 15 -1.25 11.96 -1.16
C THR A 15 -2.28 11.19 -0.34
N PHE A 16 -2.91 11.86 0.62
CA PHE A 16 -4.02 11.27 1.39
C PHE A 16 -5.23 10.96 0.49
N ALA A 17 -5.75 9.74 0.57
CA ALA A 17 -6.92 9.32 -0.17
C ALA A 17 -8.21 9.76 0.55
N LYS A 18 -9.07 10.50 -0.16
CA LYS A 18 -10.40 10.86 0.35
C LYS A 18 -11.36 9.68 0.33
N THR A 19 -11.14 8.75 -0.60
CA THR A 19 -11.93 7.51 -0.70
C THR A 19 -11.69 6.67 0.54
N TYR A 20 -12.76 6.25 1.19
CA TYR A 20 -12.72 5.50 2.46
C TYR A 20 -12.00 6.21 3.61
N ALA A 21 -11.80 7.53 3.57
CA ALA A 21 -11.09 8.24 4.64
C ALA A 21 -11.67 8.00 6.04
N GLU A 22 -12.98 7.77 6.16
CA GLU A 22 -13.65 7.47 7.44
C GLU A 22 -13.39 6.04 7.95
N THR A 23 -13.17 5.07 7.07
CA THR A 23 -13.18 3.63 7.41
C THR A 23 -11.82 2.96 7.19
N TRP A 24 -11.15 3.33 6.10
CA TRP A 24 -9.88 2.80 5.62
C TRP A 24 -8.95 3.95 5.21
N PRO A 25 -8.47 4.75 6.17
CA PRO A 25 -7.55 5.85 5.87
C PRO A 25 -6.26 5.28 5.26
N HIS A 26 -5.88 5.82 4.11
CA HIS A 26 -4.68 5.42 3.39
C HIS A 26 -4.15 6.58 2.56
N GLU A 27 -2.92 6.42 2.08
CA GLU A 27 -2.23 7.37 1.23
C GLU A 27 -1.72 6.66 -0.01
N TYR A 28 -1.40 7.43 -1.05
CA TYR A 28 -0.82 6.89 -2.26
C TYR A 28 0.27 7.79 -2.85
N LEU A 29 1.20 7.15 -3.55
CA LEU A 29 2.14 7.78 -4.47
C LEU A 29 1.64 7.62 -5.90
N VAL A 30 1.93 8.63 -6.74
CA VAL A 30 1.61 8.62 -8.17
C VAL A 30 2.91 8.51 -8.95
N LYS A 31 2.99 7.52 -9.83
CA LYS A 31 4.17 7.21 -10.66
C LYS A 31 4.76 8.43 -11.35
N GLU A 32 3.92 9.29 -11.92
CA GLU A 32 4.33 10.49 -12.68
C GLU A 32 4.93 11.61 -11.83
N ARG A 33 4.85 11.52 -10.49
CA ARG A 33 5.32 12.58 -9.57
C ARG A 33 6.61 12.23 -8.85
N VAL A 34 7.18 11.06 -9.14
CA VAL A 34 8.31 10.50 -8.42
C VAL A 34 9.31 9.90 -9.43
N ASP A 35 10.44 9.41 -8.94
CA ASP A 35 11.35 8.65 -9.80
C ASP A 35 10.67 7.36 -10.28
N GLU A 36 10.45 7.26 -11.59
CA GLU A 36 9.75 6.12 -12.20
C GLU A 36 10.50 4.79 -12.01
N THR A 37 11.83 4.81 -12.02
CA THR A 37 12.64 3.59 -11.86
C THR A 37 12.48 3.05 -10.45
N LEU A 38 12.56 3.92 -9.44
CA LEU A 38 12.36 3.55 -8.04
C LEU A 38 10.91 3.16 -7.75
N PHE A 39 9.94 3.82 -8.39
CA PHE A 39 8.54 3.43 -8.32
C PHE A 39 8.33 2.00 -8.83
N VAL A 40 8.82 1.69 -10.03
CA VAL A 40 8.68 0.35 -10.63
C VAL A 40 9.40 -0.70 -9.76
N ALA A 41 10.59 -0.40 -9.28
CA ALA A 41 11.33 -1.27 -8.37
C ALA A 41 10.56 -1.52 -7.07
N MET A 42 9.86 -0.51 -6.52
CA MET A 42 9.00 -0.68 -5.35
C MET A 42 7.77 -1.56 -5.67
N VAL A 43 7.11 -1.37 -6.82
CA VAL A 43 5.99 -2.24 -7.25
C VAL A 43 6.43 -3.70 -7.35
N GLN A 44 7.59 -3.96 -7.95
CA GLN A 44 8.16 -5.30 -8.05
C GLN A 44 8.51 -5.85 -6.66
N HIS A 45 9.13 -5.05 -5.79
CA HIS A 45 9.47 -5.45 -4.44
C HIS A 45 8.25 -5.91 -3.63
N ILE A 46 7.15 -5.15 -3.70
CA ILE A 46 5.86 -5.51 -3.08
C ILE A 46 5.36 -6.87 -3.58
N ARG A 47 5.47 -7.15 -4.88
CA ARG A 47 4.98 -8.42 -5.46
C ARG A 47 5.85 -9.61 -5.13
N ASP A 48 7.16 -9.42 -5.14
CA ASP A 48 8.13 -10.50 -4.96
C ASP A 48 8.29 -10.90 -3.48
N HIS A 49 8.12 -9.95 -2.56
CA HIS A 49 8.36 -10.15 -1.12
C HIS A 49 7.10 -9.98 -0.27
N GLY A 50 5.99 -9.57 -0.89
CA GLY A 50 4.70 -9.45 -0.22
C GLY A 50 4.04 -10.79 0.06
N TYR A 51 2.91 -10.72 0.74
CA TYR A 51 2.07 -11.85 1.07
C TYR A 51 0.66 -11.64 0.53
N GLN A 52 -0.07 -12.74 0.31
CA GLN A 52 -1.46 -12.68 -0.12
C GLN A 52 -2.36 -12.39 1.08
N GLY A 53 -3.10 -11.29 1.00
CA GLY A 53 -4.19 -10.97 1.92
C GLY A 53 -5.45 -10.63 1.14
N SER A 54 -6.44 -10.11 1.86
CA SER A 54 -7.70 -9.69 1.25
C SER A 54 -8.18 -8.37 1.83
N PHE A 55 -8.75 -7.53 0.97
CA PHE A 55 -9.62 -6.44 1.37
C PHE A 55 -11.07 -6.88 1.14
N TYR A 56 -11.77 -7.23 2.21
CA TYR A 56 -13.03 -8.00 2.13
C TYR A 56 -12.85 -9.26 1.27
N SER A 57 -13.59 -9.39 0.15
CA SER A 57 -13.48 -10.53 -0.77
C SER A 57 -12.43 -10.33 -1.86
N LYS A 58 -11.77 -9.17 -1.94
CA LYS A 58 -10.81 -8.85 -3.00
C LYS A 58 -9.41 -9.30 -2.57
N PRO A 59 -8.76 -10.25 -3.28
CA PRO A 59 -7.38 -10.61 -3.00
C PRO A 59 -6.44 -9.44 -3.36
N ILE A 60 -5.49 -9.15 -2.47
CA ILE A 60 -4.48 -8.10 -2.65
C ILE A 60 -3.14 -8.64 -2.14
N THR A 61 -2.06 -8.30 -2.84
CA THR A 61 -0.69 -8.55 -2.36
C THR A 61 -0.24 -7.37 -1.51
N TYR A 62 0.06 -7.64 -0.24
CA TYR A 62 0.50 -6.66 0.74
C TYR A 62 1.97 -6.87 1.09
N PHE A 63 2.66 -5.80 1.47
CA PHE A 63 4.03 -5.84 1.94
C PHE A 63 4.16 -4.97 3.19
N ASP A 64 4.69 -5.53 4.27
CA ASP A 64 4.86 -4.85 5.56
C ASP A 64 6.29 -4.36 5.73
N GLU A 65 6.47 -3.09 6.03
CA GLU A 65 7.79 -2.52 6.35
C GLU A 65 7.62 -1.26 7.21
N ASP A 66 8.45 -1.13 8.25
CA ASP A 66 8.56 0.08 9.10
C ASP A 66 7.21 0.63 9.61
N GLY A 67 6.31 -0.26 10.05
CA GLY A 67 5.00 0.13 10.59
C GLY A 67 3.95 0.49 9.53
N PHE A 68 4.27 0.38 8.24
CA PHE A 68 3.34 0.57 7.14
C PHE A 68 3.06 -0.73 6.41
N VAL A 69 1.87 -0.79 5.81
CA VAL A 69 1.46 -1.83 4.86
C VAL A 69 1.34 -1.18 3.49
N TYR A 70 2.02 -1.74 2.49
CA TYR A 70 2.08 -1.25 1.12
C TYR A 70 1.34 -2.19 0.16
N TRP A 71 0.66 -1.65 -0.86
CA TRP A 71 0.03 -2.47 -1.89
C TRP A 71 -0.15 -1.73 -3.23
N THR A 72 -0.44 -2.52 -4.26
CA THR A 72 -0.93 -2.02 -5.56
C THR A 72 -2.26 -2.70 -5.90
N MET A 73 -2.96 -2.20 -6.93
CA MET A 73 -4.30 -2.70 -7.29
C MET A 73 -4.30 -3.96 -8.18
N GLY A 74 -3.12 -4.52 -8.50
CA GLY A 74 -2.98 -5.79 -9.22
C GLY A 74 -2.89 -5.69 -10.75
N ALA A 75 -2.82 -4.48 -11.32
CA ALA A 75 -2.56 -4.28 -12.75
C ALA A 75 -1.15 -4.82 -13.14
N PRO A 76 -0.85 -5.07 -14.42
CA PRO A 76 0.53 -5.27 -14.87
C PRO A 76 1.48 -4.18 -14.34
N VAL A 77 2.78 -4.50 -14.18
CA VAL A 77 3.75 -3.55 -13.58
C VAL A 77 3.80 -2.25 -14.38
N GLU A 78 3.75 -2.38 -15.70
CA GLU A 78 3.81 -1.32 -16.70
C GLU A 78 2.56 -0.42 -16.67
N GLU A 79 1.41 -0.97 -16.27
CA GLU A 79 0.13 -0.28 -16.16
C GLU A 79 -0.13 0.26 -14.74
N THR A 80 0.71 -0.09 -13.76
CA THR A 80 0.55 0.36 -12.38
C THR A 80 0.94 1.82 -12.25
N THR A 81 0.00 2.67 -11.86
CA THR A 81 0.20 4.12 -11.74
C THR A 81 0.26 4.63 -10.30
N ILE A 82 -0.17 3.81 -9.33
CA ILE A 82 -0.15 4.17 -7.91
C ILE A 82 0.40 3.04 -7.03
N ILE A 83 1.08 3.43 -5.95
CA ILE A 83 1.38 2.57 -4.80
C ILE A 83 0.62 3.15 -3.62
N ASN A 84 -0.11 2.32 -2.90
CA ASN A 84 -0.83 2.71 -1.70
C ASN A 84 -0.05 2.31 -0.44
N ARG A 85 -0.28 3.02 0.66
CA ARG A 85 0.11 2.60 2.00
C ARG A 85 -0.89 3.01 3.07
N CYS A 86 -0.87 2.33 4.20
CA CYS A 86 -1.47 2.79 5.45
C CYS A 86 -0.62 2.35 6.66
N PRO A 87 -0.76 2.98 7.84
CA PRO A 87 -0.26 2.41 9.08
C PRO A 87 -0.77 0.99 9.27
N LYS A 88 0.04 0.13 9.88
CA LYS A 88 -0.31 -1.28 10.09
C LYS A 88 -1.60 -1.46 10.88
N GLU A 89 -1.86 -0.58 11.84
CA GLU A 89 -3.06 -0.58 12.66
C GLU A 89 -4.33 -0.24 11.85
N ASP A 90 -4.16 0.45 10.72
CA ASP A 90 -5.24 0.80 9.79
C ASP A 90 -5.48 -0.26 8.71
N SER A 91 -4.63 -1.29 8.63
CA SER A 91 -4.80 -2.38 7.67
C SER A 91 -6.04 -3.24 7.98
N TYR A 92 -6.59 -3.85 6.92
CA TYR A 92 -7.77 -4.72 7.04
C TYR A 92 -7.53 -5.89 7.99
N GLU A 93 -6.40 -6.57 7.87
CA GLU A 93 -6.07 -7.74 8.68
C GLU A 93 -5.90 -7.37 10.15
N TYR A 94 -5.20 -6.27 10.45
CA TYR A 94 -5.08 -5.80 11.82
C TYR A 94 -6.45 -5.48 12.42
N LYS A 95 -7.30 -4.72 11.72
CA LYS A 95 -8.64 -4.39 12.22
C LYS A 95 -9.50 -5.65 12.39
N ARG A 96 -9.43 -6.61 11.45
CA ARG A 96 -10.13 -7.89 11.56
C ARG A 96 -9.70 -8.67 12.80
N ASP A 97 -8.41 -8.86 12.98
CA ASP A 97 -7.87 -9.72 14.03
C ASP A 97 -8.06 -9.11 15.44
N ASN A 98 -8.28 -7.79 15.51
CA ASN A 98 -8.58 -7.06 16.73
C ASN A 98 -10.07 -6.72 16.93
N GLY A 99 -10.97 -7.17 16.03
CA GLY A 99 -12.41 -6.87 16.13
C GLY A 99 -12.76 -5.39 15.94
N LEU A 100 -11.94 -4.65 15.18
CA LEU A 100 -12.06 -3.23 14.88
C LEU A 100 -12.53 -2.96 13.44
N LEU A 101 -13.13 -3.95 12.77
CA LEU A 101 -13.71 -3.72 11.45
C LEU A 101 -14.80 -2.64 11.56
N PRO A 102 -14.79 -1.63 10.67
CA PRO A 102 -15.88 -0.67 10.59
C PRO A 102 -17.21 -1.39 10.37
N GLU A 103 -18.28 -0.92 11.01
CA GLU A 103 -19.63 -1.42 10.72
C GLU A 103 -19.96 -1.19 9.24
N ASP A 104 -20.51 -2.21 8.58
CA ASP A 104 -21.04 -2.07 7.23
C ASP A 104 -22.17 -1.02 7.26
N LYS A 105 -22.01 0.08 6.52
CA LYS A 105 -23.11 1.04 6.29
C LYS A 105 -24.11 0.48 5.29
#